data_AF-A0A956FR80-F1
#
_entry.id   AF-A0A956FR80-F1
#
_cell.length_a   1.000
_cell.length_b   1.000
_cell.length_c   1.000
_cell.angle_alpha   90.00
_cell.angle_beta   90.00
_cell.angle_gamma   90.00
#
_symmetry.space_group_name_H-M   'P 1'
#
loop_
_entity.id
_entity.type
_entity.pdbx_description
1 polymer ?
#
loop_
_entity_poly.entity_id
_entity_poly.type
_entity_poly.pdbx_seq_one_letter_code
_entity_poly.pdbx_strand_id
1 'polypeptide(L)'
;MLAPLSRRAALLLPLIALPLLTAGCQRGVIDNELAAELAYLGLDRAIDRMIDLGFDGFNAANSANIPTQYGNGDEIGDMEVGGQVDQGASANKGMRLEVTLSNYSDGPVQDTAIYYTGGPGNADFMLKGLPDADFDGTFNGVYTMDGDLAGTVELNLQIAGQTADTGDGTIARVPGTITVVGTATSDYGVFDVNVSL
;
A
#
# COMPACT_ATOMS: atom_id res chain seq x y z
N MET A 1 -75.89 -38.38 -43.09
CA MET A 1 -75.55 -36.96 -43.28
C MET A 1 -74.44 -36.60 -42.28
N LEU A 2 -73.42 -35.89 -42.77
CA LEU A 2 -72.30 -35.21 -42.09
C LEU A 2 -71.08 -36.04 -41.61
N ALA A 3 -70.01 -35.93 -42.41
CA ALA A 3 -68.61 -35.76 -41.97
C ALA A 3 -68.36 -34.23 -41.70
N PRO A 4 -67.18 -33.71 -41.25
CA PRO A 4 -65.85 -34.34 -41.21
C PRO A 4 -64.87 -33.97 -40.04
N LEU A 5 -63.77 -34.76 -39.99
CA LEU A 5 -62.36 -34.46 -39.67
C LEU A 5 -61.95 -33.35 -38.68
N SER A 6 -61.05 -33.71 -37.74
CA SER A 6 -59.90 -32.87 -37.39
C SER A 6 -58.77 -33.69 -36.74
N ARG A 7 -57.67 -33.83 -37.49
CA ARG A 7 -56.34 -34.29 -37.05
C ARG A 7 -55.72 -33.25 -36.12
N ARG A 8 -55.12 -33.64 -34.98
CA ARG A 8 -53.91 -32.99 -34.44
C ARG A 8 -53.05 -33.99 -33.68
N ALA A 9 -51.94 -34.37 -34.31
CA ALA A 9 -50.73 -34.83 -33.65
C ALA A 9 -50.04 -33.61 -33.00
N ALA A 10 -49.52 -33.77 -31.78
CA ALA A 10 -48.39 -33.01 -31.22
C ALA A 10 -48.00 -33.72 -29.91
N LEU A 11 -47.04 -34.64 -29.96
CA LEU A 11 -45.62 -34.43 -29.65
C LEU A 11 -45.34 -34.06 -28.18
N LEU A 12 -44.62 -34.97 -27.52
CA LEU A 12 -44.01 -34.82 -26.20
C LEU A 12 -43.06 -33.61 -26.12
N LEU A 13 -43.06 -32.92 -24.97
CA LEU A 13 -41.91 -32.15 -24.51
C LEU A 13 -41.75 -32.35 -22.98
N PRO A 14 -40.61 -32.90 -22.50
CA PRO A 14 -40.31 -32.93 -21.08
C PRO A 14 -39.79 -31.56 -20.63
N LEU A 15 -40.38 -31.04 -19.55
CA LEU A 15 -40.00 -29.80 -18.88
C LEU A 15 -38.67 -30.03 -18.14
N ILE A 16 -37.55 -29.67 -18.78
CA ILE A 16 -36.22 -29.69 -18.15
C ILE A 16 -36.12 -28.45 -17.25
N ALA A 17 -36.10 -28.67 -15.94
CA ALA A 17 -35.80 -27.66 -14.94
C ALA A 17 -34.35 -27.20 -15.10
N LEU A 18 -34.15 -25.94 -15.44
CA LEU A 18 -32.86 -25.28 -15.57
C LEU A 18 -32.41 -24.82 -14.17
N PRO A 19 -31.34 -25.38 -13.58
CA PRO A 19 -30.77 -24.81 -12.37
C PRO A 19 -30.12 -23.47 -12.73
N LEU A 20 -30.61 -22.39 -12.12
CA LEU A 20 -29.93 -21.10 -12.06
C LEU A 20 -28.58 -21.33 -11.37
N LEU A 21 -27.51 -21.42 -12.17
CA LEU A 21 -26.16 -21.24 -11.67
C LEU A 21 -26.08 -19.82 -11.12
N THR A 22 -26.10 -19.69 -9.79
CA THR A 22 -25.58 -18.53 -9.11
C THR A 22 -24.11 -18.42 -9.50
N ALA A 23 -23.77 -17.43 -10.33
CA ALA A 23 -22.42 -16.93 -10.46
C ALA A 23 -22.06 -16.32 -9.10
N GLY A 24 -21.62 -17.17 -8.16
CA GLY A 24 -20.83 -16.68 -7.05
C GLY A 24 -19.60 -16.04 -7.67
N CYS A 25 -19.39 -14.76 -7.41
CA CYS A 25 -18.14 -14.09 -7.69
C CYS A 25 -17.02 -14.99 -7.18
N GLN A 26 -16.28 -15.62 -8.10
CA GLN A 26 -14.97 -16.13 -7.79
C GLN A 26 -14.12 -14.89 -7.59
N ARG A 27 -14.19 -14.35 -6.37
CA ARG A 27 -13.21 -13.38 -5.86
C ARG A 27 -11.91 -14.18 -5.90
N GLY A 28 -11.15 -13.97 -6.97
CA GLY A 28 -9.99 -14.78 -7.32
C GLY A 28 -9.05 -14.69 -6.14
N VAL A 29 -8.99 -15.75 -5.36
CA VAL A 29 -7.95 -15.87 -4.35
C VAL A 29 -6.69 -16.08 -5.17
N ILE A 30 -5.91 -15.02 -5.31
CA ILE A 30 -4.62 -15.04 -5.99
C ILE A 30 -3.68 -15.80 -5.03
N ASP A 31 -3.81 -17.12 -4.95
CA ASP A 31 -3.00 -17.97 -4.07
C ASP A 31 -1.64 -18.28 -4.72
N ASN A 32 -0.83 -17.25 -4.97
CA ASN A 32 0.49 -17.38 -5.59
C ASN A 32 1.42 -16.21 -5.25
N GLU A 33 2.68 -16.33 -5.64
CA GLU A 33 3.73 -15.31 -5.55
C GLU A 33 3.30 -13.94 -6.13
N LEU A 34 2.47 -13.94 -7.20
CA LEU A 34 1.96 -12.72 -7.82
C LEU A 34 1.03 -11.93 -6.87
N ALA A 35 0.27 -12.56 -5.97
CA ALA A 35 -0.49 -11.82 -4.96
C ALA A 35 0.41 -11.10 -3.96
N ALA A 36 1.45 -11.76 -3.49
CA ALA A 36 2.39 -11.17 -2.55
C ALA A 36 3.12 -9.97 -3.19
N GLU A 37 3.45 -10.09 -4.48
CA GLU A 37 3.98 -8.98 -5.29
C GLU A 37 2.97 -7.83 -5.42
N LEU A 38 1.72 -8.10 -5.81
CA LEU A 38 0.67 -7.08 -5.95
C LEU A 38 0.36 -6.36 -4.63
N ALA A 39 0.36 -7.09 -3.52
CA ALA A 39 0.21 -6.54 -2.17
C ALA A 39 1.32 -5.52 -1.83
N TYR A 40 2.55 -5.74 -2.29
CA TYR A 40 3.62 -4.76 -2.14
C TYR A 40 3.49 -3.61 -3.13
N LEU A 41 3.26 -3.90 -4.42
CA LEU A 41 3.19 -2.88 -5.47
C LEU A 41 2.08 -1.85 -5.22
N GLY A 42 1.00 -2.23 -4.53
CA GLY A 42 -0.04 -1.28 -4.11
C GLY A 42 0.38 -0.33 -2.99
N LEU A 43 1.48 -0.62 -2.28
CA LEU A 43 2.07 0.22 -1.22
C LEU A 43 3.35 0.94 -1.66
N ASP A 44 3.88 0.69 -2.85
CA ASP A 44 5.14 1.29 -3.33
C ASP A 44 5.10 2.83 -3.30
N ARG A 45 4.05 3.42 -3.87
CA ARG A 45 3.77 4.87 -3.79
C ARG A 45 3.45 5.34 -2.37
N ALA A 46 2.91 4.47 -1.52
CA ALA A 46 2.66 4.79 -0.12
C ALA A 46 3.97 4.95 0.67
N ILE A 47 4.96 4.11 0.40
CA ILE A 47 6.31 4.23 1.01
C ILE A 47 6.96 5.53 0.57
N ASP A 48 6.85 5.86 -0.72
CA ASP A 48 7.37 7.10 -1.26
C ASP A 48 6.78 8.34 -0.57
N ARG A 49 5.44 8.37 -0.50
CA ARG A 49 4.68 9.43 0.18
C ARG A 49 5.00 9.53 1.67
N MET A 50 5.19 8.40 2.34
CA MET A 50 5.54 8.36 3.75
C MET A 50 6.89 9.02 4.03
N ILE A 51 7.88 8.83 3.15
CA ILE A 51 9.18 9.47 3.27
C ILE A 51 9.03 10.99 3.09
N ASP A 52 8.29 11.45 2.08
CA ASP A 52 8.05 12.87 1.84
C ASP A 52 7.33 13.54 3.02
N LEU A 53 6.23 12.96 3.49
CA LEU A 53 5.50 13.44 4.67
C LEU A 53 6.36 13.42 5.95
N GLY A 54 7.26 12.44 6.07
CA GLY A 54 8.22 12.37 7.17
C GLY A 54 9.18 13.57 7.18
N PHE A 55 9.70 13.96 6.02
CA PHE A 55 10.55 15.14 5.89
C PHE A 55 9.79 16.45 6.05
N ASP A 56 8.56 16.54 5.54
CA ASP A 56 7.68 17.69 5.81
C ASP A 56 7.46 17.88 7.32
N GLY A 57 7.21 16.77 8.02
CA GLY A 57 7.11 16.74 9.47
C GLY A 57 8.41 17.14 10.18
N PHE A 58 9.55 16.63 9.73
CA PHE A 58 10.88 17.04 10.22
C PHE A 58 11.08 18.56 10.08
N ASN A 59 10.77 19.12 8.91
CA ASN A 59 10.94 20.54 8.62
C ASN A 59 10.00 21.43 9.44
N ALA A 60 8.81 20.92 9.77
CA ALA A 60 7.84 21.62 10.61
C ALA A 60 8.10 21.48 12.12
N ALA A 61 9.00 20.58 12.54
CA ALA A 61 9.24 20.26 13.94
C ALA A 61 9.97 21.41 14.66
N ASN A 62 9.34 21.95 15.70
CA ASN A 62 9.94 22.93 16.61
C ASN A 62 10.39 22.31 17.95
N SER A 63 10.33 20.98 18.06
CA SER A 63 10.64 20.21 19.26
C SER A 63 11.06 18.79 18.85
N ALA A 64 11.34 17.94 19.84
CA ALA A 64 11.57 16.51 19.59
C ALA A 64 10.37 15.80 18.92
N ASN A 65 9.17 16.37 19.00
CA ASN A 65 7.98 15.82 18.36
C ASN A 65 7.85 16.37 16.94
N ILE A 66 7.71 15.45 15.99
CA ILE A 66 7.32 15.74 14.61
C ILE A 66 5.80 15.92 14.58
N PRO A 67 5.28 17.08 14.15
CA PRO A 67 3.84 17.26 13.97
C PRO A 67 3.31 16.30 12.90
N THR A 68 2.15 15.70 13.15
CA THR A 68 1.50 14.79 12.19
C THR A 68 1.24 15.50 10.87
N GLN A 69 1.72 14.88 9.79
CA GLN A 69 1.42 15.24 8.41
C GLN A 69 0.36 14.29 7.85
N TYR A 70 -0.39 14.77 6.86
CA TYR A 70 -1.48 14.05 6.22
C TYR A 70 -1.28 14.02 4.72
N GLY A 71 -1.54 12.89 4.08
CA GLY A 71 -1.59 12.75 2.63
C GLY A 71 -2.75 11.87 2.21
N ASN A 72 -3.34 12.13 1.04
CA ASN A 72 -4.38 11.28 0.48
C ASN A 72 -3.77 10.24 -0.45
N GLY A 73 -4.41 9.07 -0.57
CA GLY A 73 -4.18 8.16 -1.68
C GLY A 73 -4.57 8.80 -3.02
N ASP A 74 -3.92 8.39 -4.11
CA ASP A 74 -4.24 8.93 -5.45
C ASP A 74 -5.68 8.62 -5.89
N GLU A 75 -6.26 7.52 -5.38
CA GLU A 75 -7.66 7.14 -5.64
C GLU A 75 -8.55 7.47 -4.43
N ILE A 76 -8.17 7.00 -3.23
CA ILE A 76 -8.98 7.17 -2.01
C ILE A 76 -8.16 7.00 -0.73
N GLY A 77 -8.74 7.48 0.37
CA GLY A 77 -8.26 7.23 1.73
C GLY A 77 -7.09 8.11 2.10
N ASP A 78 -6.64 7.92 3.33
CA ASP A 78 -5.74 8.86 4.00
C ASP A 78 -4.54 8.12 4.61
N MET A 79 -3.42 8.81 4.63
CA MET A 79 -2.19 8.45 5.32
C MET A 79 -1.87 9.53 6.36
N GLU A 80 -1.53 9.09 7.56
CA GLU A 80 -1.05 9.94 8.64
C GLU A 80 0.38 9.55 8.99
N VAL A 81 1.29 10.53 9.01
CA VAL A 81 2.70 10.33 9.37
C VAL A 81 3.07 11.30 10.48
N GLY A 82 3.37 10.80 11.67
CA GLY A 82 3.85 11.58 12.81
C GLY A 82 5.09 10.94 13.42
N GLY A 83 5.62 11.50 14.51
CA GLY A 83 6.70 10.82 15.24
C GLY A 83 7.61 11.75 16.02
N GLN A 84 8.89 11.38 16.07
CA GLN A 84 9.92 12.08 16.82
C GLN A 84 11.23 12.18 16.07
N VAL A 85 12.00 13.23 16.39
CA VAL A 85 13.36 13.42 15.90
C VAL A 85 14.28 13.86 17.02
N ASP A 86 15.50 13.34 17.00
CA ASP A 86 16.54 13.70 17.96
C ASP A 86 16.79 15.22 17.97
N GLN A 87 17.04 15.77 19.15
CA GLN A 87 17.29 17.21 19.32
C GLN A 87 18.77 17.52 19.59
N GLY A 88 19.15 18.78 19.36
CA GLY A 88 20.49 19.28 19.64
C GLY A 88 21.28 19.63 18.39
N ALA A 89 22.51 20.12 18.58
CA ALA A 89 23.32 20.71 17.51
C ALA A 89 23.97 19.70 16.54
N SER A 90 23.87 18.40 16.81
CA SER A 90 24.46 17.36 15.95
C SER A 90 23.83 17.37 14.55
N ALA A 91 24.64 17.30 13.50
CA ALA A 91 24.18 17.07 12.13
C ALA A 91 23.69 15.63 11.90
N ASN A 92 24.00 14.72 12.83
CA ASN A 92 23.45 13.36 12.83
C ASN A 92 22.19 13.33 13.71
N LYS A 93 21.11 12.74 13.19
CA LYS A 93 19.77 12.74 13.79
C LYS A 93 19.13 11.37 13.61
N GLY A 94 18.60 10.77 14.68
CA GLY A 94 17.60 9.73 14.57
C GLY A 94 16.22 10.33 14.32
N MET A 95 15.46 9.76 13.39
CA MET A 95 14.09 10.13 13.06
C MET A 95 13.21 8.89 13.13
N ARG A 96 12.20 8.91 13.99
CA ARG A 96 11.28 7.80 14.25
C ARG A 96 9.88 8.24 13.84
N LEU A 97 9.29 7.57 12.85
CA LEU A 97 7.98 7.89 12.31
C LEU A 97 6.98 6.77 12.58
N GLU A 98 5.74 7.17 12.82
CA GLU A 98 4.57 6.32 12.95
C GLU A 98 3.63 6.59 11.77
N VAL A 99 3.21 5.52 11.08
CA VAL A 99 2.51 5.60 9.79
C VAL A 99 1.19 4.84 9.86
N THR A 100 0.08 5.57 9.79
CA THR A 100 -1.28 5.00 9.81
C THR A 100 -1.95 5.16 8.46
N LEU A 101 -2.61 4.11 7.98
CA LEU A 101 -3.38 4.10 6.73
C LEU A 101 -4.85 3.87 7.04
N SER A 102 -5.72 4.68 6.42
CA SER A 102 -7.17 4.60 6.55
C SER A 102 -7.81 4.45 5.18
N ASN A 103 -8.26 3.24 4.85
CA ASN A 103 -8.86 2.90 3.55
C ASN A 103 -8.05 3.43 2.35
N TYR A 104 -6.72 3.42 2.48
CA TYR A 104 -5.80 4.05 1.58
C TYR A 104 -5.65 3.25 0.28
N SER A 105 -5.69 3.91 -0.87
CA SER A 105 -5.36 3.31 -2.16
C SER A 105 -4.85 4.37 -3.13
N ASP A 106 -3.80 4.03 -3.86
CA ASP A 106 -3.32 4.82 -4.99
C ASP A 106 -3.93 4.37 -6.35
N GLY A 107 -4.96 3.52 -6.30
CA GLY A 107 -5.63 2.94 -7.46
C GLY A 107 -5.23 1.49 -7.72
N PRO A 108 -5.83 0.85 -8.73
CA PRO A 108 -5.60 -0.56 -9.01
C PRO A 108 -4.19 -0.84 -9.53
N VAL A 109 -3.62 -1.97 -9.11
CA VAL A 109 -2.34 -2.49 -9.61
C VAL A 109 -2.62 -3.69 -10.49
N GLN A 110 -2.24 -3.61 -11.78
CA GLN A 110 -2.55 -4.67 -12.76
C GLN A 110 -4.03 -5.11 -12.71
N ASP A 111 -4.94 -4.13 -12.75
CA ASP A 111 -6.40 -4.30 -12.63
C ASP A 111 -6.92 -4.86 -11.29
N THR A 112 -6.05 -5.04 -10.29
CA THR A 112 -6.42 -5.51 -8.96
C THR A 112 -6.61 -4.31 -8.04
N ALA A 113 -7.84 -4.08 -7.56
CA ALA A 113 -8.10 -3.03 -6.58
C ALA A 113 -7.72 -3.52 -5.17
N ILE A 114 -6.86 -2.77 -4.48
CA ILE A 114 -6.41 -3.08 -3.11
C ILE A 114 -6.52 -1.81 -2.27
N TYR A 115 -7.10 -1.95 -1.07
CA TYR A 115 -7.23 -0.89 -0.08
C TYR A 115 -6.53 -1.31 1.21
N TYR A 116 -5.75 -0.40 1.78
CA TYR A 116 -4.93 -0.67 2.97
C TYR A 116 -5.47 0.08 4.17
N THR A 117 -5.65 -0.62 5.28
CA THR A 117 -6.03 -0.03 6.58
C THR A 117 -5.20 -0.63 7.70
N GLY A 118 -4.71 0.21 8.61
CA GLY A 118 -3.98 -0.25 9.78
C GLY A 118 -2.87 0.69 10.21
N GLY A 119 -1.98 0.17 11.05
CA GLY A 119 -0.90 0.92 11.66
C GLY A 119 -1.06 1.14 13.18
N PRO A 120 -0.12 1.86 13.81
CA PRO A 120 1.02 2.50 13.14
C PRO A 120 2.09 1.49 12.69
N GLY A 121 2.53 1.62 11.43
CA GLY A 121 3.83 1.11 10.99
C GLY A 121 4.94 2.04 11.50
N ASN A 122 6.13 1.51 11.74
CA ASN A 122 7.23 2.23 12.37
C ASN A 122 8.39 2.36 11.40
N ALA A 123 8.76 3.59 11.06
CA ALA A 123 10.02 3.89 10.38
C ALA A 123 11.05 4.42 11.39
N ASP A 124 12.26 3.88 11.39
CA ASP A 124 13.39 4.41 12.17
C ASP A 124 14.55 4.67 11.21
N PHE A 125 14.86 5.95 11.00
CA PHE A 125 15.89 6.45 10.10
C PHE A 125 17.03 7.09 10.89
N MET A 126 18.24 6.84 10.43
CA MET A 126 19.45 7.53 10.87
C MET A 126 19.92 8.47 9.76
N LEU A 127 19.80 9.78 10.00
CA LEU A 127 20.29 10.83 9.12
C LEU A 127 21.73 11.17 9.52
N LYS A 128 22.67 11.10 8.58
CA LYS A 128 24.10 11.33 8.83
C LYS A 128 24.62 12.50 7.99
N GLY A 129 24.82 13.65 8.64
CA GLY A 129 25.46 14.81 8.01
C GLY A 129 24.49 15.80 7.35
N LEU A 130 23.36 16.08 7.98
CA LEU A 130 22.40 17.08 7.48
C LEU A 130 23.08 18.43 7.18
N PRO A 131 22.62 19.17 6.15
CA PRO A 131 21.40 18.93 5.35
C PRO A 131 21.56 17.94 4.18
N ASP A 132 22.78 17.71 3.70
CA ASP A 132 23.09 16.77 2.62
C ASP A 132 23.43 15.38 3.20
N ALA A 133 22.47 14.76 3.88
CA ALA A 133 22.71 13.53 4.63
C ALA A 133 22.55 12.28 3.77
N ASP A 134 23.40 11.29 4.02
CA ASP A 134 23.02 9.90 3.79
C ASP A 134 22.03 9.48 4.88
N PHE A 135 20.97 8.76 4.51
CA PHE A 135 20.07 8.17 5.48
C PHE A 135 19.85 6.68 5.22
N ASP A 136 19.75 5.93 6.32
CA ASP A 136 19.46 4.51 6.32
C ASP A 136 18.56 4.17 7.49
N GLY A 137 17.70 3.17 7.33
CA GLY A 137 16.77 2.78 8.36
C GLY A 137 15.89 1.61 7.99
N THR A 138 14.89 1.39 8.81
CA THR A 138 13.91 0.31 8.62
C THR A 138 12.50 0.84 8.62
N PHE A 139 11.61 0.22 7.87
CA PHE A 139 10.17 0.37 7.99
C PHE A 139 9.51 -0.97 8.25
N ASN A 140 8.80 -1.07 9.38
CA ASN A 140 8.07 -2.28 9.78
C ASN A 140 6.61 -1.95 10.03
N GLY A 141 5.69 -2.60 9.33
CA GLY A 141 4.26 -2.30 9.45
C GLY A 141 3.40 -3.49 9.09
N VAL A 142 2.22 -3.56 9.71
CA VAL A 142 1.20 -4.58 9.42
C VAL A 142 -0.08 -3.88 9.02
N TYR A 143 -0.57 -4.17 7.83
CA TYR A 143 -1.75 -3.55 7.24
C TYR A 143 -2.74 -4.61 6.78
N THR A 144 -4.02 -4.33 6.99
CA THR A 144 -5.12 -5.14 6.43
C THR A 144 -5.39 -4.68 5.01
N MET A 145 -5.51 -5.65 4.10
CA MET A 145 -5.90 -5.46 2.71
C MET A 145 -7.38 -5.82 2.53
N ASP A 146 -8.11 -5.01 1.77
CA ASP A 146 -9.45 -5.30 1.25
C ASP A 146 -9.51 -4.99 -0.26
N GLY A 147 -10.61 -5.36 -0.92
CA GLY A 147 -10.82 -5.19 -2.35
C GLY A 147 -10.85 -6.52 -3.10
N ASP A 148 -10.12 -6.58 -4.20
CA ASP A 148 -9.95 -7.80 -5.01
C ASP A 148 -8.94 -8.75 -4.37
N LEU A 149 -7.94 -8.20 -3.67
CA LEU A 149 -7.01 -8.93 -2.82
C LEU A 149 -7.27 -8.55 -1.36
N ALA A 150 -7.60 -9.54 -0.53
CA ALA A 150 -7.88 -9.34 0.89
C ALA A 150 -6.96 -10.19 1.77
N GLY A 151 -6.74 -9.75 3.01
CA GLY A 151 -5.88 -10.44 3.96
C GLY A 151 -5.04 -9.46 4.75
N THR A 152 -3.89 -9.91 5.25
CA THR A 152 -2.91 -9.04 5.91
C THR A 152 -1.62 -9.01 5.11
N VAL A 153 -0.97 -7.85 5.06
CA VAL A 153 0.41 -7.70 4.59
C VAL A 153 1.27 -7.15 5.71
N GLU A 154 2.36 -7.84 6.00
CA GLU A 154 3.43 -7.43 6.91
C GLU A 154 4.64 -6.99 6.07
N LEU A 155 5.06 -5.75 6.27
CA LEU A 155 6.24 -5.17 5.67
C LEU A 155 7.40 -5.19 6.67
N ASN A 156 8.55 -5.66 6.20
CA ASN A 156 9.84 -5.54 6.89
C ASN A 156 10.87 -5.07 5.87
N LEU A 157 11.08 -3.76 5.83
CA LEU A 157 11.86 -3.09 4.80
C LEU A 157 13.06 -2.39 5.42
N GLN A 158 14.16 -2.39 4.69
CA GLN A 158 15.29 -1.50 4.84
C GLN A 158 15.20 -0.42 3.77
N ILE A 159 15.38 0.82 4.17
CA ILE A 159 15.31 1.98 3.27
C ILE A 159 16.60 2.75 3.43
N ALA A 160 17.20 3.15 2.32
CA ALA A 160 18.35 4.03 2.29
C ALA A 160 18.18 5.08 1.20
N GLY A 161 18.84 6.22 1.35
CA GLY A 161 18.80 7.29 0.37
C GLY A 161 19.59 8.51 0.80
N GLN A 162 19.38 9.62 0.09
CA GLN A 162 20.04 10.90 0.39
C GLN A 162 19.01 12.01 0.62
N THR A 163 19.41 13.01 1.40
CA THR A 163 18.72 14.29 1.50
C THR A 163 19.56 15.40 0.88
N ALA A 164 18.93 16.52 0.56
CA ALA A 164 19.59 17.75 0.15
C ALA A 164 18.91 18.96 0.78
N ASP A 165 19.69 20.03 0.95
CA ASP A 165 19.17 21.37 1.25
C ASP A 165 18.32 21.88 0.08
N THR A 166 17.11 22.36 0.37
CA THR A 166 16.22 22.95 -0.63
C THR A 166 16.55 24.42 -0.90
N GLY A 167 17.42 25.03 -0.09
CA GLY A 167 17.87 26.42 -0.20
C GLY A 167 17.02 27.42 0.59
N ASP A 168 15.97 26.97 1.28
CA ASP A 168 15.15 27.78 2.18
C ASP A 168 15.32 27.41 3.67
N GLY A 169 16.31 26.56 3.97
CA GLY A 169 16.57 26.06 5.31
C GLY A 169 15.79 24.79 5.66
N THR A 170 15.06 24.21 4.71
CA THR A 170 14.45 22.88 4.82
C THR A 170 15.28 21.81 4.11
N ILE A 171 15.02 20.55 4.43
CA ILE A 171 15.61 19.40 3.75
C ILE A 171 14.54 18.64 2.98
N ALA A 172 14.94 18.01 1.88
CA ALA A 172 14.10 17.06 1.14
C ALA A 172 14.92 15.84 0.76
N ARG A 173 14.27 14.71 0.51
CA ARG A 173 14.95 13.57 -0.12
C ARG A 173 15.45 13.95 -1.53
N VAL A 174 16.49 13.25 -2.00
CA VAL A 174 16.94 13.34 -3.38
C VAL A 174 16.26 12.26 -4.21
N PRO A 175 15.38 12.60 -5.18
CA PRO A 175 14.70 11.62 -6.01
C PRO A 175 15.68 10.72 -6.78
N GLY A 176 15.37 9.44 -6.92
CA GLY A 176 16.22 8.46 -7.60
C GLY A 176 17.41 7.96 -6.75
N THR A 177 17.53 8.40 -5.50
CA THR A 177 18.54 7.87 -4.56
C THR A 177 17.97 6.87 -3.56
N ILE A 178 16.64 6.76 -3.49
CA ILE A 178 15.99 5.91 -2.50
C ILE A 178 16.05 4.47 -2.97
N THR A 179 16.55 3.59 -2.12
CA THR A 179 16.53 2.14 -2.31
C THR A 179 15.72 1.50 -1.20
N VAL A 180 14.82 0.60 -1.57
CA VAL A 180 14.00 -0.16 -0.62
C VAL A 180 14.26 -1.64 -0.85
N VAL A 181 14.71 -2.34 0.19
CA VAL A 181 14.96 -3.79 0.16
C VAL A 181 14.29 -4.46 1.35
N GLY A 182 13.87 -5.72 1.24
CA GLY A 182 13.29 -6.44 2.36
C GLY A 182 12.22 -7.42 1.93
N THR A 183 11.16 -7.55 2.73
CA THR A 183 10.09 -8.52 2.46
C THR A 183 8.71 -7.91 2.69
N ALA A 184 7.77 -8.28 1.82
CA ALA A 184 6.34 -8.18 2.07
C ALA A 184 5.77 -9.59 2.27
N THR A 185 5.27 -9.89 3.46
CA THR A 185 4.69 -11.18 3.82
C THR A 185 3.19 -11.07 3.88
N SER A 186 2.48 -11.96 3.19
CA SER A 186 1.03 -12.05 3.21
C SER A 186 0.58 -13.51 3.36
N ASP A 187 -0.73 -13.72 3.48
CA ASP A 187 -1.32 -15.07 3.47
C ASP A 187 -0.99 -15.85 2.18
N TYR A 188 -0.60 -15.14 1.11
CA TYR A 188 -0.31 -15.69 -0.22
C TYR A 188 1.17 -16.02 -0.43
N GLY A 189 2.05 -15.61 0.49
CA GLY A 189 3.48 -15.86 0.42
C GLY A 189 4.34 -14.66 0.83
N VAL A 190 5.64 -14.80 0.59
CA VAL A 190 6.64 -13.76 0.84
C VAL A 190 7.14 -13.25 -0.51
N PHE A 191 7.10 -11.94 -0.68
CA PHE A 191 7.69 -11.25 -1.82
C PHE A 191 8.97 -10.53 -1.38
N ASP A 192 10.09 -10.83 -2.05
CA ASP A 192 11.36 -10.16 -1.84
C ASP A 192 11.35 -8.80 -2.54
N VAL A 193 11.40 -7.73 -1.74
CA VAL A 193 11.40 -6.36 -2.21
C VAL A 193 12.82 -5.93 -2.53
N ASN A 194 13.02 -5.38 -3.73
CA ASN A 194 14.25 -4.69 -4.13
C ASN A 194 13.92 -3.68 -5.23
N VAL A 195 13.62 -2.44 -4.82
CA VAL A 195 13.19 -1.36 -5.72
C VAL A 195 13.98 -0.08 -5.48
N SER A 196 13.90 0.83 -6.45
CA SER A 196 14.45 2.19 -6.34
C SER A 196 13.36 3.21 -6.64
N LEU A 197 13.27 4.25 -5.83
CA LEU A 197 12.28 5.34 -5.92
C LEU A 197 12.92 6.65 -6.36
#